data_AF-A0A8T9BXL2-F1
#
_entry.id   AF-A0A8T9BXL2-F1
#
_cell.length_a   1.000
_cell.length_b   1.000
_cell.length_c   1.000
_cell.angle_alpha   90.00
_cell.angle_beta   90.00
_cell.angle_gamma   90.00
#
_symmetry.space_group_name_H-M   'P 1'
#
loop_
_entity.id
_entity.type
_entity.pdbx_description
1 polymer ?
#
loop_
_entity_poly.entity_id
_entity_poly.type
_entity_poly.pdbx_seq_one_letter_code
_entity_poly.pdbx_strand_id
1 'polypeptide(L)'
;AWDPSGNVFAVASPTAQSILLYDFRNYDKEPFSTFDMLPYAQESQAGSISKGWNKLEFSNDGKHLLLGTTGQGHFLLDAFDGNLKAQLRRDRGGVRRLGVGDHNPEHVDPHSSEFFQPSTGDCCFTPDGRYVLSGTRRENVLVWDTLQPAPEKVMSPVHELDYKGDSAVLAFNPRYNMFATGDKEVVFWVPDMDLR
;
A
#
# COMPACT_ATOMS: atom_id res chain seq x y z
N ALA A 1 10.08 -6.04 -1.85
CA ALA A 1 9.17 -6.95 -1.10
C ALA A 1 9.66 -8.36 -1.28
N TRP A 2 9.56 -9.21 -0.26
CA TRP A 2 9.91 -10.63 -0.37
C TRP A 2 8.64 -11.46 -0.47
N ASP A 3 8.66 -12.50 -1.29
CA ASP A 3 7.62 -13.52 -1.25
C ASP A 3 7.71 -14.32 0.06
N PRO A 4 6.62 -14.97 0.51
CA PRO A 4 6.61 -15.70 1.78
C PRO A 4 7.62 -16.87 1.84
N SER A 5 8.02 -17.43 0.70
CA SER A 5 9.02 -18.51 0.66
C SER A 5 10.47 -18.01 0.75
N GLY A 6 10.70 -16.71 0.54
CA GLY A 6 12.02 -16.09 0.56
C GLY A 6 12.89 -16.43 -0.66
N ASN A 7 12.30 -16.95 -1.74
CA ASN A 7 13.02 -17.29 -2.98
C ASN A 7 12.93 -16.18 -4.03
N VAL A 8 11.91 -15.34 -3.95
CA VAL A 8 11.64 -14.25 -4.89
C VAL A 8 11.56 -12.94 -4.12
N PHE A 9 12.12 -11.89 -4.71
CA PHE A 9 11.87 -10.53 -4.25
C PHE A 9 11.46 -9.64 -5.42
N ALA A 10 10.56 -8.71 -5.12
CA ALA A 10 10.07 -7.71 -6.04
C ALA A 10 10.63 -6.33 -5.71
N VAL A 11 10.99 -5.58 -6.75
CA VAL A 11 11.46 -4.19 -6.70
C VAL A 11 10.55 -3.34 -7.55
N ALA A 12 9.97 -2.29 -6.97
CA ALA A 12 9.10 -1.37 -7.70
C ALA A 12 9.88 -0.11 -8.09
N SER A 13 9.79 0.31 -9.36
CA SER A 13 10.37 1.54 -9.89
C SER A 13 9.26 2.52 -10.31
N PRO A 14 8.98 3.55 -9.51
CA PRO A 14 7.97 4.57 -9.84
C PRO A 14 8.30 5.30 -11.16
N THR A 15 9.57 5.60 -11.41
CA THR A 15 10.01 6.30 -12.64
C THR A 15 9.76 5.46 -13.89
N ALA A 16 10.06 4.17 -13.82
CA ALA A 16 9.88 3.26 -14.95
C ALA A 16 8.44 2.70 -15.02
N GLN A 17 7.58 3.00 -14.04
CA GLN A 17 6.24 2.44 -13.92
C GLN A 17 6.26 0.91 -14.09
N SER A 18 7.21 0.25 -13.40
CA SER A 18 7.40 -1.20 -13.43
C SER A 18 7.63 -1.82 -12.04
N ILE A 19 7.28 -3.10 -11.91
CA ILE A 19 7.63 -3.96 -10.78
C ILE A 19 8.43 -5.11 -11.38
N LEU A 20 9.64 -5.29 -10.86
CA LEU A 20 10.64 -6.24 -11.34
C LEU A 20 10.74 -7.37 -10.32
N LEU A 21 10.60 -8.62 -10.75
CA LEU A 21 10.72 -9.80 -9.90
C LEU A 21 12.03 -10.52 -10.18
N TYR A 22 12.76 -10.84 -9.11
CA TYR A 22 14.06 -11.49 -9.15
C TYR A 22 14.04 -12.77 -8.32
N ASP A 23 14.69 -13.80 -8.84
CA ASP A 23 15.07 -14.98 -8.06
C ASP A 23 16.26 -14.58 -7.19
N PHE A 24 16.14 -14.78 -5.88
CA PHE A 24 17.20 -14.44 -4.93
C PHE A 24 18.53 -15.16 -5.21
N ARG A 25 18.51 -16.37 -5.77
CA ARG A 25 19.73 -17.11 -6.09
C ARG A 25 20.44 -16.56 -7.32
N ASN A 26 19.72 -15.84 -8.17
CA ASN A 26 20.16 -15.31 -9.45
C ASN A 26 19.90 -13.80 -9.55
N TYR A 27 20.00 -13.09 -8.43
CA TYR A 27 19.62 -11.67 -8.31
C TYR A 27 20.52 -10.72 -9.11
N ASP A 28 21.69 -11.21 -9.55
CA ASP A 28 22.64 -10.52 -10.41
C ASP A 28 22.27 -10.60 -11.91
N LYS A 29 21.18 -11.31 -12.24
CA LYS A 29 20.62 -11.42 -13.59
C LYS A 29 19.49 -10.42 -13.81
N GLU A 30 19.03 -10.33 -15.05
CA GLU A 30 17.81 -9.59 -15.38
C GLU A 30 16.60 -10.15 -14.62
N PRO A 31 15.58 -9.33 -14.32
CA PRO A 31 14.38 -9.82 -13.65
C PRO A 31 13.72 -10.91 -14.50
N PHE A 32 13.33 -12.02 -13.88
CA PHE A 32 12.66 -13.11 -14.59
C PHE A 32 11.23 -12.75 -15.01
N SER A 33 10.65 -11.73 -14.37
CA SER A 33 9.35 -11.18 -14.72
C SER A 33 9.32 -9.67 -14.46
N THR A 34 8.62 -8.94 -15.32
CA THR A 34 8.39 -7.50 -15.20
C THR A 34 6.92 -7.23 -15.38
N PHE A 35 6.29 -6.62 -14.38
CA PHE A 35 4.92 -6.15 -14.47
C PHE A 35 4.94 -4.69 -14.89
N ASP A 36 4.13 -4.33 -15.90
CA ASP A 36 3.91 -2.96 -16.36
C ASP A 36 2.63 -2.38 -15.73
N MET A 37 2.72 -1.18 -15.15
CA MET A 37 1.59 -0.49 -14.52
C MET A 37 1.21 0.79 -15.24
N LEU A 38 1.88 1.13 -16.34
CA LEU A 38 1.47 2.27 -17.18
C LEU A 38 -0.02 2.23 -17.55
N PRO A 39 -0.61 1.07 -17.92
CA PRO A 39 -2.05 1.00 -18.23
C PRO A 39 -2.93 1.39 -17.03
N TYR A 40 -2.58 0.91 -15.84
CA TYR A 40 -3.35 1.13 -14.60
C TYR A 40 -3.15 2.55 -14.04
N ALA A 41 -2.05 3.20 -14.40
CA ALA A 41 -1.76 4.58 -14.05
C ALA A 41 -2.63 5.59 -14.84
N GLN A 42 -3.05 5.24 -16.06
CA GLN A 42 -3.78 6.12 -16.98
C GLN A 42 -5.30 5.95 -16.92
N GLU A 43 -5.80 4.73 -16.64
CA GLU A 43 -7.23 4.44 -16.54
C GLU A 43 -7.91 5.03 -15.29
N SER A 44 -7.13 5.52 -14.34
CA SER A 44 -7.62 6.26 -13.17
C SER A 44 -8.14 7.64 -13.58
N GLN A 45 -9.45 7.76 -13.85
CA GLN A 45 -10.16 9.01 -14.14
C GLN A 45 -10.16 10.06 -12.99
N ALA A 46 -9.41 9.83 -11.92
CA ALA A 46 -9.05 10.85 -10.95
C ALA A 46 -7.53 11.04 -11.00
N GLY A 47 -7.07 12.21 -11.45
CA GLY A 47 -5.65 12.54 -11.50
C GLY A 47 -4.95 12.23 -10.18
N SER A 48 -3.82 11.53 -10.26
CA SER A 48 -2.86 11.29 -9.16
C SER A 48 -3.02 10.02 -8.31
N ILE A 49 -3.47 8.88 -8.86
CA ILE A 49 -3.24 7.57 -8.21
C ILE A 49 -1.84 7.00 -8.54
N SER A 50 -1.24 7.37 -9.67
CA SER A 50 -0.01 6.75 -10.17
C SER A 50 1.31 7.36 -9.68
N LYS A 51 1.26 8.46 -8.93
CA LYS A 51 2.44 9.11 -8.36
C LYS A 51 2.54 8.84 -6.87
N GLY A 52 3.76 8.65 -6.40
CA GLY A 52 4.08 8.50 -4.98
C GLY A 52 3.83 7.10 -4.43
N TRP A 53 4.44 6.06 -5.01
CA TRP A 53 4.40 4.74 -4.39
C TRP A 53 5.15 4.75 -3.06
N ASN A 54 4.60 4.10 -2.04
CA ASN A 54 5.14 4.13 -0.68
C ASN A 54 5.30 2.73 -0.05
N LYS A 55 4.77 1.68 -0.69
CA LYS A 55 4.81 0.31 -0.16
C LYS A 55 4.78 -0.70 -1.30
N LEU A 56 5.50 -1.80 -1.12
CA LEU A 56 5.33 -3.02 -1.90
C LEU A 56 5.33 -4.21 -0.94
N GLU A 57 4.33 -5.08 -1.03
CA GLU A 57 4.15 -6.19 -0.09
C GLU A 57 3.48 -7.39 -0.78
N PHE A 58 4.02 -8.60 -0.57
CA PHE A 58 3.33 -9.83 -0.96
C PHE A 58 2.32 -10.21 0.12
N SER A 59 1.16 -10.76 -0.27
CA SER A 59 0.28 -11.44 0.67
C SER A 59 0.99 -12.65 1.27
N ASN A 60 0.63 -13.02 2.49
CA ASN A 60 1.29 -14.11 3.21
C ASN A 60 1.05 -15.50 2.57
N ASP A 61 0.02 -15.63 1.71
CA ASP A 61 -0.21 -16.82 0.89
C ASP A 61 0.48 -16.76 -0.49
N GLY A 62 1.19 -15.68 -0.79
CA GLY A 62 1.97 -15.48 -2.02
C GLY A 62 1.14 -15.21 -3.27
N LYS A 63 -0.19 -15.10 -3.17
CA LYS A 63 -1.07 -14.95 -4.35
C LYS A 63 -1.23 -13.52 -4.83
N HIS A 64 -1.03 -12.54 -3.95
CA HIS A 64 -1.29 -11.15 -4.26
C HIS A 64 -0.07 -10.28 -3.97
N LEU A 65 0.02 -9.19 -4.73
CA LEU A 65 1.00 -8.15 -4.52
C LEU A 65 0.25 -6.83 -4.28
N LEU A 66 0.51 -6.20 -3.15
CA LEU A 66 0.00 -4.89 -2.79
C LEU A 66 1.03 -3.82 -3.15
N LEU A 67 0.63 -2.89 -4.01
CA LEU A 67 1.39 -1.68 -4.31
C LEU A 67 0.67 -0.48 -3.65
N GLY A 68 1.28 0.03 -2.58
CA GLY A 68 0.82 1.21 -1.85
C GLY A 68 1.18 2.50 -2.58
N THR A 69 0.34 3.53 -2.42
CA THR A 69 0.52 4.85 -3.03
C THR A 69 0.17 5.93 -2.01
N THR A 70 0.56 7.17 -2.26
CA THR A 70 0.13 8.35 -1.51
C THR A 70 -1.15 9.00 -2.10
N GLY A 71 -1.66 8.45 -3.20
CA GLY A 71 -2.80 8.97 -3.96
C GLY A 71 -4.19 8.54 -3.48
N GLN A 72 -5.16 8.47 -4.38
CA GLN A 72 -6.57 8.12 -4.07
C GLN A 72 -6.84 6.61 -3.96
N GLY A 73 -5.81 5.76 -3.98
CA GLY A 73 -6.01 4.32 -3.81
C GLY A 73 -4.73 3.49 -3.93
N HIS A 74 -4.83 2.21 -3.62
CA HIS A 74 -3.75 1.24 -3.77
C HIS A 74 -4.04 0.26 -4.89
N PHE A 75 -3.03 -0.45 -5.37
CA PHE A 75 -3.23 -1.52 -6.35
C PHE A 75 -3.05 -2.88 -5.69
N LEU A 76 -4.05 -3.74 -5.88
CA LEU A 76 -4.01 -5.15 -5.58
C LEU A 76 -3.81 -5.90 -6.89
N LEU A 77 -2.67 -6.56 -7.02
CA LEU A 77 -2.25 -7.29 -8.22
C LEU A 77 -2.24 -8.80 -7.93
N ASP A 78 -2.42 -9.61 -8.96
CA ASP A 78 -2.00 -11.00 -8.92
C ASP A 78 -0.46 -11.07 -8.88
N ALA A 79 0.09 -11.89 -8.00
CA ALA A 79 1.54 -11.96 -7.78
C ALA A 79 2.30 -12.74 -8.86
N PHE A 80 1.61 -13.57 -9.65
CA PHE A 80 2.23 -14.42 -10.66
C PHE A 80 2.34 -13.73 -12.02
N ASP A 81 1.31 -13.00 -12.42
CA ASP A 81 1.24 -12.37 -13.74
C ASP A 81 1.17 -10.84 -13.72
N GLY A 82 1.01 -10.23 -12.54
CA GLY A 82 0.96 -8.78 -12.38
C GLY A 82 -0.36 -8.14 -12.79
N ASN A 83 -1.37 -8.94 -13.15
CA ASN A 83 -2.67 -8.42 -13.55
C ASN A 83 -3.33 -7.66 -12.41
N LEU A 84 -3.89 -6.49 -12.73
CA LEU A 84 -4.70 -5.75 -11.78
C LEU A 84 -5.95 -6.55 -11.39
N LYS A 85 -6.02 -6.94 -10.11
CA LYS A 85 -7.21 -7.52 -9.48
C LYS A 85 -8.17 -6.41 -9.06
N ALA A 86 -7.67 -5.40 -8.35
CA ALA A 86 -8.47 -4.26 -7.93
C ALA A 86 -7.64 -3.03 -7.57
N GLN A 87 -8.24 -1.86 -7.74
CA GLN A 87 -7.84 -0.62 -7.10
C GLN A 87 -8.62 -0.45 -5.80
N LEU A 88 -7.89 -0.34 -4.69
CA LEU A 88 -8.45 -0.14 -3.35
C LEU A 88 -8.68 1.36 -3.15
N ARG A 89 -9.90 1.82 -3.42
CA ARG A 89 -10.24 3.24 -3.48
C ARG A 89 -10.30 3.88 -2.08
N ARG A 90 -9.66 5.04 -1.94
CA ARG A 90 -9.67 5.88 -0.74
C ARG A 90 -10.33 7.21 -1.07
N ASP A 91 -11.61 7.37 -0.73
CA ASP A 91 -12.39 8.56 -1.13
C ASP A 91 -11.82 9.88 -0.58
N ARG A 92 -11.14 9.84 0.57
CA ARG A 92 -10.45 10.99 1.20
C ARG A 92 -9.00 11.18 0.74
N GLY A 93 -8.46 10.24 -0.04
CA GLY A 93 -7.06 10.17 -0.43
C GLY A 93 -6.11 9.74 0.70
N GLY A 94 -4.87 9.44 0.32
CA GLY A 94 -3.81 9.08 1.26
C GLY A 94 -3.31 10.26 2.09
N VAL A 95 -2.57 9.93 3.16
CA VAL A 95 -1.84 10.91 3.94
C VAL A 95 -0.78 11.58 3.05
N ARG A 96 -0.62 12.89 3.15
CA ARG A 96 0.33 13.65 2.33
C ARG A 96 1.76 13.36 2.76
N ARG A 97 2.39 12.41 2.08
CA ARG A 97 3.80 12.02 2.24
C ARG A 97 4.47 12.00 0.88
N LEU A 98 5.80 12.11 0.88
CA LEU A 98 6.57 11.83 -0.32
C LEU A 98 6.56 10.32 -0.58
N GLY A 99 6.29 9.92 -1.81
CA GLY A 99 6.57 8.57 -2.24
C GLY A 99 8.04 8.40 -2.60
N VAL A 100 8.41 7.18 -2.98
CA VAL A 100 9.77 6.84 -3.40
C VAL A 100 10.14 7.64 -4.65
N GLY A 101 11.27 8.35 -4.59
CA GLY A 101 11.77 9.18 -5.68
C GLY A 101 11.14 10.57 -5.80
N ASP A 102 10.14 10.88 -4.97
CA ASP A 102 9.58 12.23 -4.89
C ASP A 102 10.46 13.15 -4.04
N HIS A 103 10.42 14.45 -4.33
CA HIS A 103 11.13 15.48 -3.57
C HIS A 103 10.23 16.68 -3.31
N ASN A 104 10.44 17.36 -2.19
CA ASN A 104 9.81 18.65 -1.95
C ASN A 104 10.32 19.68 -2.99
N PRO A 105 9.49 20.67 -3.38
CA PRO A 105 9.95 21.77 -4.22
C PRO A 105 11.12 22.54 -3.56
N GLU A 106 12.03 23.08 -4.37
CA GLU A 106 13.31 23.68 -3.94
C GLU A 106 13.19 24.87 -2.96
N HIS A 107 11.98 25.41 -2.76
CA HIS A 107 11.74 26.61 -1.95
C HIS A 107 10.74 26.41 -0.82
N VAL A 108 10.34 25.17 -0.54
CA VAL A 108 9.46 24.88 0.59
C VAL A 108 10.29 24.87 1.87
N ASP A 109 9.93 25.72 2.83
CA ASP A 109 10.52 25.74 4.16
C ASP A 109 10.31 24.38 4.85
N PRO A 110 11.37 23.69 5.34
CA PRO A 110 11.28 22.43 6.09
C PRO A 110 10.36 22.47 7.31
N HIS A 111 10.08 23.64 7.87
CA HIS A 111 9.18 23.81 9.01
C HIS A 111 7.74 24.16 8.61
N SER A 112 7.48 24.37 7.32
CA SER A 112 6.14 24.66 6.82
C SER A 112 5.25 23.42 6.80
N SER A 113 3.93 23.63 6.88
CA SER A 113 2.94 22.58 6.67
C SER A 113 2.87 22.07 5.22
N GLU A 114 3.60 22.71 4.30
CA GLU A 114 3.72 22.30 2.90
C GLU A 114 4.89 21.36 2.67
N PHE A 115 5.79 21.21 3.65
CA PHE A 115 6.88 20.24 3.59
C PHE A 115 6.38 18.83 3.89
N PHE A 116 6.56 17.92 2.95
CA PHE A 116 6.16 16.52 3.12
C PHE A 116 7.33 15.66 3.56
N GLN A 117 7.08 14.83 4.57
CA GLN A 117 8.03 13.82 5.03
C GLN A 117 7.91 12.55 4.17
N PRO A 118 8.99 11.77 4.00
CA PRO A 118 8.89 10.42 3.43
C PRO A 118 8.13 9.48 4.38
N SER A 119 7.61 8.38 3.83
CA SER A 119 6.96 7.32 4.62
C SER A 119 7.41 5.94 4.15
N THR A 120 7.38 4.96 5.07
CA THR A 120 7.61 3.54 4.80
C THR A 120 6.33 2.80 4.34
N GLY A 121 5.22 3.53 4.22
CA GLY A 121 3.94 3.04 3.71
C GLY A 121 2.84 3.01 4.77
N ASP A 122 1.62 3.34 4.33
CA ASP A 122 0.41 3.46 5.14
C ASP A 122 -0.54 2.27 5.01
N CYS A 123 -0.14 1.20 4.30
CA CYS A 123 -0.95 0.01 4.08
C CYS A 123 -0.20 -1.30 4.31
N CYS A 124 -0.93 -2.35 4.67
CA CYS A 124 -0.42 -3.73 4.73
C CYS A 124 -1.54 -4.76 4.62
N PHE A 125 -1.18 -6.03 4.39
CA PHE A 125 -2.11 -7.13 4.56
C PHE A 125 -2.33 -7.48 6.04
N THR A 126 -3.49 -8.06 6.35
CA THR A 126 -3.64 -8.89 7.54
C THR A 126 -2.86 -10.20 7.39
N PRO A 127 -2.47 -10.87 8.49
CA PRO A 127 -1.61 -12.06 8.44
C PRO A 127 -2.19 -13.24 7.65
N ASP A 128 -3.52 -13.31 7.55
CA ASP A 128 -4.25 -14.32 6.77
C ASP A 128 -4.31 -13.97 5.27
N GLY A 129 -3.81 -12.80 4.86
CA GLY A 129 -3.84 -12.31 3.48
C GLY A 129 -5.22 -11.86 3.00
N ARG A 130 -6.26 -11.96 3.84
CA ARG A 130 -7.64 -11.70 3.41
C ARG A 130 -7.96 -10.22 3.36
N TYR A 131 -7.50 -9.44 4.33
CA TYR A 131 -7.81 -8.02 4.40
C TYR A 131 -6.59 -7.17 4.08
N VAL A 132 -6.85 -5.99 3.51
CA VAL A 132 -5.85 -4.91 3.42
C VAL A 132 -6.29 -3.81 4.37
N LEU A 133 -5.36 -3.31 5.17
CA LEU A 133 -5.53 -2.13 6.00
C LEU A 133 -4.83 -0.95 5.34
N SER A 134 -5.41 0.25 5.42
CA SER A 134 -4.73 1.47 5.00
C SER A 134 -5.13 2.68 5.84
N GLY A 135 -4.15 3.50 6.18
CA GLY A 135 -4.38 4.85 6.66
C GLY A 135 -5.02 5.72 5.59
N THR A 136 -5.88 6.65 6.03
CA THR A 136 -6.42 7.69 5.16
C THR A 136 -6.24 9.05 5.81
N ARG A 137 -6.48 10.10 5.02
CA ARG A 137 -6.24 11.47 5.44
C ARG A 137 -7.27 11.91 6.48
N ARG A 138 -6.79 12.55 7.55
CA ARG A 138 -7.50 13.21 8.66
C ARG A 138 -8.30 12.32 9.59
N GLU A 139 -8.76 11.17 9.15
CA GLU A 139 -9.53 10.27 10.00
C GLU A 139 -9.51 8.84 9.49
N ASN A 140 -9.71 7.90 10.41
CA ASN A 140 -9.96 6.48 10.20
C ASN A 140 -8.81 5.66 9.60
N VAL A 141 -8.95 4.35 9.79
CA VAL A 141 -8.21 3.32 9.05
C VAL A 141 -9.22 2.52 8.22
N LEU A 142 -8.94 2.37 6.94
CA LEU A 142 -9.80 1.70 5.98
C LEU A 142 -9.44 0.21 5.91
N VAL A 143 -10.45 -0.63 5.71
CA VAL A 143 -10.32 -2.08 5.60
C VAL A 143 -10.98 -2.54 4.30
N TRP A 144 -10.28 -3.30 3.46
CA TRP A 144 -10.85 -3.97 2.29
C TRP A 144 -10.77 -5.48 2.45
N ASP A 145 -11.81 -6.21 2.05
CA ASP A 145 -11.79 -7.68 1.95
C ASP A 145 -11.38 -8.08 0.53
N THR A 146 -10.20 -8.67 0.37
CA THR A 146 -9.62 -9.06 -0.93
C THR A 146 -10.41 -10.16 -1.65
N LEU A 147 -11.35 -10.82 -0.96
CA LEU A 147 -12.23 -11.84 -1.54
C LEU A 147 -13.50 -11.25 -2.13
N GLN A 148 -13.82 -9.97 -1.87
CA GLN A 148 -14.97 -9.33 -2.47
C GLN A 148 -14.78 -9.11 -3.98
N PRO A 149 -15.86 -9.22 -4.76
CA PRO A 149 -15.82 -8.90 -6.18
C PRO A 149 -15.49 -7.41 -6.37
N ALA A 150 -14.65 -7.12 -7.36
CA ALA A 150 -14.26 -5.78 -7.75
C ALA A 150 -14.87 -5.45 -9.12
N PRO A 151 -16.15 -5.02 -9.20
CA PRO A 151 -16.72 -4.55 -10.46
C PRO A 151 -15.84 -3.41 -10.99
N GLU A 152 -15.57 -3.43 -12.30
CA GLU A 152 -14.68 -2.45 -12.95
C GLU A 152 -13.27 -2.39 -12.34
N LYS A 153 -12.84 -3.44 -11.60
CA LYS A 153 -11.58 -3.49 -10.87
C LYS A 153 -11.41 -2.39 -9.83
N VAL A 154 -12.50 -1.89 -9.23
CA VAL A 154 -12.45 -0.91 -8.13
C VAL A 154 -13.16 -1.48 -6.90
N MET A 155 -12.56 -1.28 -5.71
CA MET A 155 -13.10 -1.74 -4.43
C MET A 155 -13.23 -0.59 -3.44
N SER A 156 -14.38 -0.52 -2.78
CA SER A 156 -14.60 0.36 -1.63
C SER A 156 -14.25 -0.37 -0.33
N PRO A 157 -13.90 0.35 0.74
CA PRO A 157 -13.68 -0.26 2.05
C PRO A 157 -14.94 -0.99 2.55
N VAL A 158 -14.74 -2.13 3.20
CA VAL A 158 -15.80 -2.90 3.87
C VAL A 158 -16.03 -2.42 5.31
N HIS A 159 -14.99 -1.85 5.92
CA HIS A 159 -15.04 -1.25 7.25
C HIS A 159 -14.14 -0.02 7.33
N GLU A 160 -14.48 0.88 8.25
CA GLU A 160 -13.63 1.97 8.70
C GLU A 160 -13.48 1.87 10.21
N LEU A 161 -12.25 1.98 10.70
CA LEU A 161 -11.93 1.97 12.12
C LEU A 161 -11.72 3.42 12.56
N ASP A 162 -12.53 3.87 13.52
CA ASP A 162 -12.60 5.28 13.89
C ASP A 162 -11.31 5.80 14.53
N TYR A 163 -10.77 6.87 13.96
CA TYR A 163 -9.64 7.62 14.53
C TYR A 163 -9.65 9.04 13.98
N LYS A 164 -9.25 10.03 14.78
CA LYS A 164 -9.16 11.43 14.34
C LYS A 164 -7.71 11.85 14.21
N GLY A 165 -7.16 11.68 13.02
CA GLY A 165 -5.80 12.05 12.68
C GLY A 165 -5.34 11.40 11.38
N ASP A 166 -4.16 11.79 10.91
CA ASP A 166 -3.49 11.10 9.82
C ASP A 166 -2.86 9.79 10.34
N SER A 167 -2.94 8.72 9.55
CA SER A 167 -2.24 7.45 9.78
C SER A 167 -1.21 7.24 8.66
N ALA A 168 -0.01 7.79 8.83
CA ALA A 168 1.00 7.90 7.78
C ALA A 168 1.86 6.65 7.60
N VAL A 169 1.95 5.84 8.65
CA VAL A 169 2.60 4.52 8.65
C VAL A 169 1.73 3.50 9.34
N LEU A 170 1.81 2.24 8.90
CA LEU A 170 1.04 1.13 9.46
C LEU A 170 1.90 -0.14 9.56
N ALA A 171 1.81 -0.83 10.68
CA ALA A 171 2.47 -2.13 10.89
C ALA A 171 1.57 -3.11 11.65
N PHE A 172 1.48 -4.34 11.15
CA PHE A 172 0.69 -5.41 11.76
C PHE A 172 1.55 -6.31 12.64
N ASN A 173 1.03 -6.71 13.81
CA ASN A 173 1.61 -7.73 14.68
C ASN A 173 0.80 -9.03 14.56
N PRO A 174 1.28 -10.02 13.80
CA PRO A 174 0.54 -11.25 13.56
C PRO A 174 0.38 -12.13 14.82
N ARG A 175 1.27 -12.00 15.80
CA ARG A 175 1.26 -12.83 17.02
C ARG A 175 0.08 -12.52 17.92
N TYR A 176 -0.29 -11.24 18.01
CA TYR A 176 -1.35 -10.77 18.92
C TYR A 176 -2.59 -10.28 18.19
N ASN A 177 -2.66 -10.47 16.87
CA ASN A 177 -3.74 -9.99 16.00
C ASN A 177 -4.06 -8.49 16.22
N MET A 178 -3.02 -7.68 16.40
CA MET A 178 -3.14 -6.25 16.63
C MET A 178 -2.30 -5.51 15.59
N PHE A 179 -2.57 -4.24 15.38
CA PHE A 179 -1.73 -3.39 14.53
C PHE A 179 -1.54 -2.02 15.17
N ALA A 180 -0.55 -1.28 14.65
CA ALA A 180 -0.30 0.09 15.06
C ALA A 180 -0.31 1.02 13.84
N THR A 181 -0.87 2.21 14.02
CA THR A 181 -0.69 3.32 13.09
C THR A 181 0.17 4.40 13.72
N GLY A 182 0.87 5.16 12.89
CA GLY A 182 1.73 6.24 13.33
C GLY A 182 1.63 7.47 12.44
N ASP A 183 1.57 8.63 13.09
CA ASP A 183 1.97 9.91 12.52
C ASP A 183 2.50 10.84 13.63
N LYS A 184 1.71 11.85 14.02
CA LYS A 184 1.97 12.69 15.20
C LYS A 184 1.75 11.92 16.49
N GLU A 185 0.85 10.94 16.45
CA GLU A 185 0.55 10.02 17.54
C GLU A 185 0.74 8.59 17.05
N VAL A 186 0.98 7.68 18.00
CA VAL A 186 0.98 6.23 17.76
C VAL A 186 -0.28 5.66 18.38
N VAL A 187 -1.06 4.95 17.57
CA VAL A 187 -2.32 4.33 17.99
C VAL A 187 -2.19 2.83 17.87
N PHE A 188 -2.55 2.10 18.93
CA PHE A 188 -2.63 0.65 18.94
C PHE A 188 -4.07 0.19 18.77
N TRP A 189 -4.27 -0.70 17.81
CA TRP A 189 -5.56 -1.29 17.47
C TRP A 189 -5.54 -2.74 17.91
N VAL A 190 -6.29 -3.05 18.97
CA VAL A 190 -6.31 -4.37 19.60
C VAL A 190 -7.67 -5.03 19.37
N PRO A 191 -7.72 -6.37 19.28
CA PRO A 191 -9.00 -7.09 19.26
C PRO A 191 -9.84 -6.75 20.48
N ASP A 192 -11.16 -6.70 20.30
CA ASP A 192 -12.07 -6.66 21.42
C ASP A 192 -11.94 -7.97 22.22
N MET A 193 -11.60 -7.84 23.50
CA MET A 193 -11.37 -8.97 24.38
C MET A 193 -12.69 -9.60 24.86
N ASP A 194 -13.81 -8.88 24.73
CA ASP A 194 -15.13 -9.27 25.21
C ASP A 194 -15.95 -10.04 24.16
N LEU A 195 -15.49 -10.10 22.90
CA LEU A 195 -16.15 -10.83 21.80
C LEU A 195 -15.77 -12.33 21.71
N ARG A 196 -15.52 -13.00 22.84
CA ARG A 196 -15.17 -14.44 22.89
C ARG A 196 -16.39 -15.35 23.02
#